data_AF-E6SFF7-F1
#
_entry.id   AF-E6SFF7-F1
#
_cell.length_a   1.000
_cell.length_b   1.000
_cell.length_c   1.000
_cell.angle_alpha   90.00
_cell.angle_beta   90.00
_cell.angle_gamma   90.00
#
_symmetry.space_group_name_H-M   'P 1'
#
loop_
_entity.id
_entity.type
_entity.pdbx_description
1 polymer ?
#
loop_
_entity_poly.entity_id
_entity_poly.type
_entity_poly.pdbx_seq_one_letter_code
_entity_poly.pdbx_strand_id
1 'polypeptide(L)' 'MNAELHDRPETVVPGFWMTILGSILAVIAPLAGFLGGSSTGAVAREGQLGTWLLVGLVIGGLGVLVAFVGAQRWWRATH' A
#
# COMPACT_ATOMS: atom_id res chain seq x y z
N MET A 1 19.61 -39.17 -10.83
CA MET A 1 18.20 -38.79 -10.62
C MET A 1 18.16 -37.56 -9.70
N ASN A 2 18.88 -36.49 -10.05
CA ASN A 2 19.19 -35.35 -9.15
C ASN A 2 18.75 -34.00 -9.75
N ALA A 3 17.66 -33.98 -10.51
CA ALA A 3 17.16 -32.76 -11.19
C ALA A 3 15.84 -32.21 -10.60
N GLU A 4 15.26 -32.85 -9.58
CA GLU A 4 13.92 -32.50 -9.05
C GLU A 4 13.90 -31.47 -7.90
N LEU A 5 15.06 -30.90 -7.54
CA LEU A 5 15.16 -29.89 -6.47
C LEU A 5 15.21 -28.44 -7.00
N HIS A 6 15.08 -28.20 -8.31
CA HIS A 6 15.41 -26.90 -8.90
C HIS A 6 14.32 -25.81 -8.85
N ASP A 7 13.04 -26.13 -8.65
CA ASP A 7 11.98 -25.10 -8.75
C ASP A 7 10.75 -25.47 -7.91
N ARG A 8 10.91 -25.47 -6.58
CA ARG A 8 9.74 -25.32 -5.71
C ARG A 8 9.56 -23.82 -5.57
N PRO A 9 8.57 -23.17 -6.22
CA PRO A 9 8.33 -21.76 -5.95
C PRO A 9 8.13 -21.64 -4.45
N GLU A 10 8.99 -20.87 -3.75
CA GLU A 10 8.77 -20.59 -2.35
C GLU A 10 7.32 -20.12 -2.19
N THR A 11 6.52 -20.89 -1.46
CA THR A 11 5.10 -20.63 -1.33
C THR A 11 4.94 -19.38 -0.50
N VAL A 12 4.88 -18.22 -1.16
CA VAL A 12 4.68 -16.95 -0.49
C VAL A 12 3.37 -17.04 0.27
N VAL A 13 3.44 -16.85 1.60
CA VAL A 13 2.29 -17.10 2.48
C VAL A 13 1.09 -16.29 2.00
N PRO A 14 -0.10 -16.91 1.84
CA PRO A 14 -1.28 -16.21 1.32
C PRO A 14 -1.57 -14.94 2.10
N GLY A 15 -1.52 -13.79 1.43
CA GLY A 15 -1.78 -12.47 2.06
C GLY A 15 -0.54 -11.61 2.29
N PHE A 16 0.67 -12.18 2.24
CA PHE A 16 1.93 -11.45 2.41
C PHE A 16 2.06 -10.25 1.45
N TRP A 17 1.84 -10.48 0.15
CA TRP A 17 1.91 -9.42 -0.85
C TRP A 17 0.81 -8.35 -0.69
N MET A 18 -0.38 -8.73 -0.23
CA MET A 18 -1.45 -7.77 0.07
C MET A 18 -1.05 -6.87 1.25
N THR A 19 -0.42 -7.44 2.27
CA THR A 19 0.06 -6.68 3.43
C THR A 19 1.13 -5.67 3.03
N ILE A 20 2.12 -6.10 2.22
CA ILE A 20 3.22 -5.24 1.78
C ILE A 20 2.71 -4.13 0.85
N LEU A 21 1.94 -4.47 -0.18
CA LEU A 21 1.45 -3.47 -1.12
C LEU A 21 0.49 -2.49 -0.44
N GLY A 22 -0.37 -2.99 0.45
CA GLY A 22 -1.27 -2.14 1.24
C GLY A 22 -0.52 -1.20 2.17
N SER A 23 0.52 -1.66 2.87
CA SER A 23 1.30 -0.83 3.79
C SER A 23 2.12 0.23 3.07
N ILE A 24 2.71 -0.12 1.92
CA ILE A 24 3.39 0.83 1.04
C ILE A 24 2.39 1.90 0.57
N LEU A 25 1.22 1.50 0.08
CA LEU A 25 0.20 2.43 -0.40
C LEU A 25 -0.32 3.34 0.72
N ALA A 26 -0.48 2.81 1.93
CA ALA A 26 -0.93 3.56 3.11
C ALA A 26 -0.02 4.73 3.48
N VAL A 27 1.29 4.59 3.24
CA VAL A 27 2.29 5.62 3.57
C VAL A 27 2.60 6.51 2.37
N ILE A 28 2.79 5.93 1.20
CA ILE A 28 3.23 6.67 0.01
C ILE A 28 2.09 7.54 -0.55
N ALA A 29 0.83 7.08 -0.53
CA ALA A 29 -0.26 7.83 -1.15
C ALA A 29 -0.56 9.19 -0.47
N PRO A 30 -0.59 9.30 0.88
CA PRO A 30 -0.73 10.59 1.54
C PRO A 30 0.45 11.54 1.26
N LEU A 31 1.68 11.02 1.25
CA LEU A 31 2.88 11.81 0.95
C LEU A 31 2.89 12.29 -0.51
N ALA A 32 2.46 11.44 -1.45
CA ALA A 32 2.32 11.80 -2.85
C ALA A 32 1.22 12.86 -3.05
N GLY A 33 0.09 12.76 -2.34
CA GLY A 33 -0.95 13.79 -2.34
C GLY A 33 -0.44 15.14 -1.82
N PHE A 34 0.29 15.13 -0.70
CA PHE A 34 0.93 16.34 -0.17
C PHE A 34 1.91 16.97 -1.17
N LEU A 35 2.78 16.15 -1.76
CA LEU A 35 3.82 16.61 -2.69
C LEU A 35 3.24 17.09 -4.03
N GLY A 36 2.20 16.44 -4.54
CA GLY A 36 1.45 16.89 -5.71
C GLY A 36 0.76 18.23 -5.46
N GLY A 37 0.17 18.40 -4.28
CA GLY A 37 -0.40 19.67 -3.87
C GLY A 37 0.64 20.79 -3.79
N SER A 38 1.79 20.54 -3.15
CA SER A 38 2.82 21.58 -2.99
C SER A 38 3.50 21.96 -4.32
N SER A 39 3.75 21.00 -5.20
CA SER A 39 4.39 21.22 -6.52
C SER A 39 3.50 21.94 -7.53
N THR A 40 2.18 21.83 -7.42
CA THR A 40 1.22 22.55 -8.30
C THR A 40 1.02 24.02 -7.91
N GLY A 41 1.78 24.53 -6.93
CA GLY A 41 1.61 25.89 -6.41
C GLY A 41 0.36 26.05 -5.55
N ALA A 42 -0.28 24.94 -5.13
CA ALA A 42 -1.48 24.97 -4.29
C ALA A 42 -1.23 25.59 -2.90
N VAL A 43 0.03 25.78 -2.52
CA VAL A 43 0.41 26.56 -1.33
C VAL A 43 -0.13 28.00 -1.40
N ALA A 44 -0.33 28.56 -2.60
CA ALA A 44 -0.92 29.88 -2.80
C ALA A 44 -2.47 29.90 -2.78
N ARG A 45 -3.12 28.72 -2.79
CA ARG A 45 -4.58 28.56 -2.68
C ARG A 45 -4.87 27.56 -1.57
N GLU A 46 -5.06 28.04 -0.35
CA GLU A 46 -5.20 27.22 0.88
C GLU A 46 -6.15 26.02 0.73
N GLY A 47 -7.24 26.11 -0.04
CA GLY A 47 -8.18 25.00 -0.27
C GLY A 47 -7.68 23.89 -1.22
N GLN A 48 -6.76 24.21 -2.13
CA GLN A 48 -6.29 23.28 -3.16
C GLN A 48 -5.25 22.30 -2.60
N LEU A 49 -4.39 22.74 -1.67
CA LEU A 49 -3.47 21.85 -0.96
C LEU A 49 -4.24 20.81 -0.13
N GLY A 50 -5.28 21.26 0.60
CA GLY A 50 -6.15 20.39 1.39
C GLY A 50 -6.85 19.33 0.53
N THR A 51 -7.25 19.68 -0.69
CA THR A 51 -7.90 18.74 -1.63
C THR A 51 -6.94 17.64 -2.08
N TRP A 52 -5.71 18.00 -2.47
CA TRP A 52 -4.69 17.02 -2.88
C TRP A 52 -4.27 16.09 -1.74
N LEU A 53 -4.14 16.63 -0.53
CA LEU A 53 -3.93 15.85 0.68
C LEU A 53 -5.08 14.90 0.96
N LEU A 54 -6.33 15.36 0.85
CA LEU A 54 -7.52 14.54 1.08
C LEU A 54 -7.58 13.36 0.10
N VAL A 55 -7.29 13.60 -1.18
CA VAL A 55 -7.22 12.54 -2.21
C VAL A 55 -6.14 11.53 -1.85
N GLY A 56 -4.92 11.99 -1.50
CA GLY A 56 -3.83 11.11 -1.07
C GLY A 56 -4.18 10.31 0.19
N LEU A 57 -4.88 10.92 1.15
CA LEU A 57 -5.33 10.28 2.39
C LEU A 57 -6.39 9.21 2.13
N VAL A 58 -7.36 9.46 1.26
CA VAL A 58 -8.39 8.46 0.90
C VAL A 58 -7.74 7.25 0.23
N ILE A 59 -6.81 7.48 -0.71
CA ILE A 59 -6.06 6.40 -1.36
C ILE A 59 -5.19 5.64 -0.35
N GLY A 60 -4.53 6.36 0.57
CA GLY A 60 -3.77 5.75 1.66
C GLY A 60 -4.65 4.91 2.59
N GLY A 61 -5.84 5.40 2.92
CA GLY A 61 -6.82 4.66 3.72
C GLY A 61 -7.28 3.36 3.06
N LEU A 62 -7.48 3.36 1.75
CA LEU A 62 -7.72 2.13 0.99
C LEU A 62 -6.52 1.16 1.08
N GLY A 63 -5.29 1.70 1.05
CA GLY A 63 -4.07 0.93 1.30
C GLY A 63 -4.08 0.23 2.66
N VAL A 64 -4.51 0.92 3.73
CA VAL A 64 -4.65 0.33 5.07
C VAL A 64 -5.65 -0.83 5.07
N LEU A 65 -6.79 -0.69 4.41
CA LEU A 65 -7.78 -1.76 4.31
C LEU A 65 -7.20 -2.98 3.58
N VAL A 66 -6.50 -2.77 2.47
CA VAL A 66 -5.82 -3.85 1.73
C VAL A 66 -4.75 -4.52 2.59
N ALA A 67 -3.97 -3.73 3.35
CA ALA A 67 -2.96 -4.26 4.25
C ALA A 67 -3.57 -5.10 5.36
N PHE A 68 -4.68 -4.65 5.93
CA PHE A 68 -5.41 -5.34 6.99
C PHE A 68 -5.99 -6.66 6.50
N VAL A 69 -6.62 -6.67 5.32
CA VAL A 69 -7.11 -7.92 4.70
C VAL A 69 -5.96 -8.88 4.40
N GLY A 70 -4.82 -8.38 3.92
CA GLY A 70 -3.60 -9.16 3.75
C GLY A 70 -3.12 -9.80 5.04
N ALA A 71 -3.05 -9.02 6.12
CA ALA A 71 -2.64 -9.47 7.44
C ALA A 71 -3.61 -10.51 8.03
N GLN A 72 -4.92 -10.31 7.87
CA GLN A 72 -5.92 -11.28 8.29
C GLN A 72 -5.81 -12.58 7.50
N ARG A 73 -5.57 -12.50 6.18
CA ARG A 73 -5.38 -13.69 5.34
C ARG A 73 -4.10 -14.44 5.70
N TRP A 74 -3.04 -13.72 6.02
CA TRP A 74 -1.79 -14.27 6.51
C TRP A 74 -1.95 -14.99 7.86
N TRP A 75 -2.67 -14.36 8.80
CA TRP A 75 -2.99 -14.95 10.10
C TRP A 75 -3.75 -16.27 9.95
N ARG A 76 -4.81 -16.29 9.13
CA ARG A 76 -5.62 -17.51 8.85
C ARG A 76 -4.87 -18.60 8.10
N ALA A 77 -3.80 -18.26 7.38
CA ALA A 77 -2.98 -19.24 6.69
C ALA A 77 -1.90 -19.86 7.61
N THR A 78 -1.61 -19.21 8.75
CA THR A 78 -0.53 -19.58 9.67
C THR A 78 -1.05 -20.21 10.97
N HIS A 79 -2.29 -19.93 11.38
CA HIS A 79 -3.03 -20.56 12.48
C HIS A 79 -4.20 -21.37 11.94
#